data_AF-A0A8T4T0S7-F1
#
_entry.id   AF-A0A8T4T0S7-F1
#
_cell.length_a   1.000
_cell.length_b   1.000
_cell.length_c   1.000
_cell.angle_alpha   90.00
_cell.angle_beta   90.00
_cell.angle_gamma   90.00
#
_symmetry.space_group_name_H-M   'P 1'
#
loop_
_entity.id
_entity.type
_entity.pdbx_description
1 polymer ?
#
loop_
_entity_poly.entity_id
_entity_poly.type
_entity_poly.pdbx_seq_one_letter_code
_entity_poly.pdbx_strand_id
1 'polypeptide(L)'
;MKFNKFMQFFIELIVIIIGLFTIFIIVKDVEISIGLFSLTFGILGIIWTGIAIKSLSKGSSLRTYAISFLLCLITILLFSIWSLLARIFNWEGLLRYPIYLFITISYIIFVYTAYKMHKLGVEFGFQSQATAIKKRLKKRKH
;
A
#
# COMPACT_ATOMS: atom_id res chain seq x y z
N MET A 1 32.18 2.91 -12.47
CA MET A 1 31.28 3.89 -13.12
C MET A 1 30.10 4.13 -12.19
N LYS A 2 29.99 5.30 -11.53
CA LYS A 2 28.84 5.59 -10.63
C LYS A 2 27.62 5.90 -11.51
N PHE A 3 26.65 4.98 -11.55
CA PHE A 3 25.39 5.24 -12.23
C PHE A 3 24.70 6.45 -11.58
N ASN A 4 24.20 7.36 -12.42
CA ASN A 4 23.42 8.50 -11.94
C ASN A 4 22.12 7.95 -11.32
N LYS A 5 21.73 8.39 -10.12
CA LYS A 5 20.58 7.84 -9.38
C LYS A 5 19.28 7.79 -10.20
N PHE A 6 19.14 8.74 -11.13
CA PHE A 6 18.04 8.80 -12.09
C PHE A 6 18.02 7.63 -13.08
N MET A 7 19.18 7.26 -13.65
CA MET A 7 19.29 6.12 -14.57
C MET A 7 19.01 4.79 -13.86
N GLN A 8 19.41 4.67 -12.60
CA GLN A 8 19.16 3.48 -11.80
C GLN A 8 17.65 3.27 -11.57
N PHE A 9 16.91 4.34 -11.24
CA PHE A 9 15.45 4.30 -11.13
C PHE A 9 14.77 3.88 -12.44
N PHE A 10 15.23 4.39 -13.59
CA PHE A 10 14.67 3.98 -14.89
C PHE A 10 14.91 2.50 -15.20
N ILE A 11 16.09 1.98 -14.88
CA ILE A 11 16.40 0.55 -15.05
C ILE A 11 15.51 -0.30 -14.15
N GLU A 12 15.34 0.07 -12.88
CA GLU A 12 14.44 -0.62 -11.95
C GLU A 12 13.00 -0.63 -12.48
N LEU A 13 12.52 0.50 -13.00
CA LEU A 13 11.20 0.62 -13.60
C LEU A 13 11.04 -0.27 -14.85
N ILE A 14 12.03 -0.29 -15.74
CA ILE A 14 12.02 -1.14 -16.94
C ILE A 14 12.01 -2.62 -16.58
N VAL A 15 12.82 -3.04 -15.60
CA VAL A 15 12.85 -4.43 -15.11
C VAL A 15 11.49 -4.82 -14.54
N ILE A 16 10.84 -3.94 -13.78
CA ILE A 16 9.47 -4.16 -13.30
C ILE A 16 8.54 -4.35 -14.50
N ILE A 17 8.50 -3.41 -15.45
CA ILE A 17 7.61 -3.49 -16.62
C ILE A 17 7.84 -4.76 -17.45
N ILE A 18 9.08 -5.19 -17.67
CA ILE A 18 9.39 -6.42 -18.38
C ILE A 18 8.89 -7.64 -17.60
N GLY A 19 9.10 -7.66 -16.28
CA GLY A 19 8.53 -8.69 -15.41
C GLY A 19 7.00 -8.72 -15.50
N LEU A 20 6.35 -7.55 -15.55
CA LEU A 20 4.91 -7.43 -15.74
C LEU A 20 4.47 -8.02 -17.09
N PHE A 21 5.13 -7.64 -18.17
CA PHE A 21 4.79 -8.11 -19.50
C PHE A 21 4.98 -9.62 -19.65
N THR A 22 6.03 -10.17 -19.02
CA THR A 22 6.34 -11.60 -19.03
C THR A 22 5.26 -12.43 -18.34
N ILE A 23 4.75 -11.97 -17.19
CA ILE A 23 3.65 -12.65 -16.49
C ILE A 23 2.40 -12.70 -17.36
N PHE A 24 2.06 -11.61 -18.06
CA PHE A 24 0.89 -11.56 -18.95
C PHE A 24 0.99 -12.52 -20.16
N ILE A 25 2.20 -12.72 -20.69
CA ILE A 25 2.41 -13.65 -21.82
C ILE A 25 2.28 -15.10 -21.36
N ILE A 26 2.81 -15.43 -20.18
CA ILE A 26 2.84 -16.79 -19.64
C ILE A 26 1.46 -17.17 -19.08
N VAL A 27 0.82 -16.25 -18.36
CA VAL A 27 -0.45 -16.46 -17.67
C VAL A 27 -1.57 -15.86 -18.52
N LYS A 28 -2.20 -16.69 -19.35
CA LYS A 28 -3.31 -16.26 -20.24
C LYS A 28 -4.57 -15.83 -19.47
N ASP A 29 -4.68 -16.17 -18.18
CA ASP A 29 -5.76 -15.72 -17.31
C ASP A 29 -5.41 -14.35 -16.70
N VAL A 30 -6.22 -13.34 -17.05
CA VAL A 30 -6.05 -11.95 -16.62
C VAL A 30 -6.20 -11.82 -15.10
N GLU A 31 -7.10 -12.58 -14.47
CA GLU A 31 -7.31 -12.53 -13.02
C GLU A 31 -6.10 -13.07 -12.27
N ILE A 32 -5.52 -14.17 -12.74
CA ILE A 32 -4.30 -14.75 -12.13
C ILE A 32 -3.12 -13.78 -12.29
N SER A 33 -3.00 -13.13 -13.45
CA SER A 33 -1.97 -12.11 -13.69
C SER A 33 -2.10 -10.93 -12.72
N ILE A 34 -3.30 -10.37 -12.59
CA ILE A 34 -3.59 -9.28 -11.64
C ILE A 34 -3.30 -9.71 -10.19
N GLY A 35 -3.65 -10.95 -9.84
CA GLY A 35 -3.36 -11.53 -8.53
C GLY A 35 -1.86 -11.58 -8.26
N LEU A 36 -1.07 -12.11 -9.19
CA LEU A 36 0.40 -12.16 -9.07
C LEU A 36 1.01 -10.75 -8.94
N PHE A 37 0.52 -9.77 -9.71
CA PHE A 37 0.98 -8.38 -9.56
C PHE A 37 0.68 -7.78 -8.20
N SER A 38 -0.56 -7.96 -7.75
CA SER A 38 -0.99 -7.47 -6.45
C SER A 38 -0.14 -8.07 -5.33
N LEU A 39 0.26 -9.35 -5.46
CA LEU A 39 1.19 -9.99 -4.53
C LEU A 39 2.58 -9.35 -4.56
N THR A 40 3.17 -9.14 -5.74
CA THR A 40 4.50 -8.53 -5.85
C THR A 40 4.53 -7.13 -5.22
N PHE A 41 3.57 -6.27 -5.57
CA PHE A 41 3.49 -4.92 -4.99
C PHE A 41 3.16 -4.96 -3.49
N GLY A 42 2.31 -5.89 -3.05
CA GLY A 42 2.01 -6.08 -1.63
C GLY A 42 3.24 -6.46 -0.80
N ILE A 43 4.04 -7.42 -1.28
CA ILE A 43 5.29 -7.83 -0.63
C ILE A 43 6.28 -6.67 -0.57
N LEU A 44 6.49 -5.95 -1.68
CA LEU A 44 7.35 -4.77 -1.69
C LEU A 44 6.84 -3.72 -0.69
N GLY A 45 5.54 -3.42 -0.69
CA GLY A 45 4.93 -2.48 0.26
C GLY A 45 5.21 -2.84 1.72
N ILE A 46 5.12 -4.14 2.07
CA ILE A 46 5.46 -4.65 3.41
C ILE A 46 6.94 -4.42 3.74
N ILE A 47 7.85 -4.75 2.81
CA ILE A 47 9.29 -4.57 3.01
C ILE A 47 9.62 -3.09 3.25
N TRP A 48 9.17 -2.20 2.37
CA TRP A 48 9.42 -0.76 2.47
C TRP A 48 8.80 -0.16 3.72
N THR A 49 7.58 -0.55 4.08
CA THR A 49 6.93 -0.10 5.32
C THR A 49 7.69 -0.61 6.55
N GLY A 50 8.19 -1.85 6.53
CA GLY A 50 9.03 -2.41 7.59
C GLY A 50 10.35 -1.66 7.77
N ILE A 51 11.00 -1.27 6.67
CA ILE A 51 12.19 -0.41 6.69
C ILE A 51 11.84 0.95 7.29
N ALA A 52 10.75 1.58 6.83
CA ALA A 52 10.29 2.87 7.33
C ALA A 52 10.05 2.83 8.85
N ILE A 53 9.38 1.79 9.38
CA ILE A 53 9.14 1.62 10.82
C ILE A 53 10.45 1.57 11.62
N LYS A 54 11.49 0.89 11.10
CA LYS A 54 12.80 0.81 11.75
C LYS A 54 13.51 2.16 11.79
N SER A 55 13.31 3.01 10.78
CA SER A 55 13.87 4.36 10.72
C SER A 55 13.15 5.37 11.63
N LEU A 56 11.95 5.05 12.14
CA LEU A 56 11.17 5.95 12.98
C LEU A 56 11.45 5.78 14.48
N SER A 57 11.44 6.90 15.21
CA SER A 57 11.64 6.91 16.67
C SER A 57 10.57 6.09 17.40
N LYS A 58 11.01 5.33 18.42
CA LYS A 58 10.12 4.53 19.28
C LYS A 58 9.10 5.46 19.95
N GLY A 59 7.83 5.05 19.95
CA GLY A 59 6.74 5.83 20.58
C GLY A 59 6.20 7.00 19.77
N SER A 60 6.79 7.36 18.61
CA SER A 60 6.22 8.42 17.78
C SER A 60 4.84 8.05 17.21
N SER A 61 3.97 9.06 17.06
CA SER A 61 2.67 8.89 16.40
C SER A 61 2.83 8.38 14.97
N LEU A 62 3.88 8.83 14.26
CA LEU A 62 4.20 8.40 12.90
C LEU A 62 4.58 6.91 12.82
N ARG A 63 5.35 6.39 13.78
CA ARG A 63 5.67 4.97 13.87
C ARG A 63 4.43 4.13 14.15
N THR A 64 3.57 4.60 15.05
CA THR A 64 2.32 3.93 15.40
C THR A 64 1.37 3.84 14.21
N TYR A 65 1.32 4.88 13.37
CA TYR A 65 0.62 4.86 12.09
C TYR A 65 1.24 3.86 11.12
N ALA A 66 2.56 3.93 10.91
CA ALA A 66 3.26 3.03 9.99
C ALA A 66 3.06 1.54 10.35
N ILE A 67 3.02 1.20 11.64
CA ILE A 67 2.68 -0.16 12.10
C ILE A 67 1.24 -0.54 11.76
N SER A 68 0.29 0.38 11.92
CA SER A 68 -1.13 0.11 11.60
C SER A 68 -1.31 -0.07 10.09
N PHE A 69 -0.61 0.74 9.31
CA PHE A 69 -0.52 0.61 7.85
C PHE A 69 0.13 -0.72 7.42
N LEU A 70 1.20 -1.14 8.09
CA LEU A 70 1.82 -2.45 7.84
C LEU A 70 0.85 -3.60 8.09
N LEU A 71 0.09 -3.56 9.19
CA LEU A 71 -0.94 -4.55 9.47
C LEU A 71 -2.01 -4.56 8.37
N CYS A 72 -2.43 -3.39 7.89
CA CYS A 72 -3.36 -3.28 6.77
C CYS A 72 -2.81 -3.97 5.51
N LEU A 73 -1.54 -3.73 5.17
CA LEU A 73 -0.88 -4.35 4.01
C LEU A 73 -0.81 -5.88 4.15
N ILE A 74 -0.50 -6.39 5.35
CA ILE A 74 -0.43 -7.83 5.60
C ILE A 74 -1.82 -8.46 5.38
N THR A 75 -2.89 -7.87 5.90
CA THR A 75 -4.23 -8.44 5.72
C THR A 75 -4.70 -8.40 4.26
N ILE A 76 -4.41 -7.31 3.54
CA ILE A 76 -4.69 -7.21 2.10
C ILE A 76 -3.88 -8.25 1.31
N LEU A 77 -2.63 -8.51 1.70
CA LEU A 77 -1.81 -9.55 1.08
C LEU A 77 -2.41 -10.94 1.32
N LEU A 78 -2.84 -11.25 2.55
CA LEU A 78 -3.51 -12.52 2.86
C LEU A 78 -4.79 -12.72 2.05
N PHE A 79 -5.62 -11.66 1.94
CA PHE A 79 -6.77 -11.64 1.04
C PHE A 79 -6.37 -11.98 -0.40
N SER A 80 -5.31 -11.34 -0.91
CA SER A 80 -4.85 -11.52 -2.29
C SER A 80 -4.33 -12.94 -2.53
N ILE A 81 -3.57 -13.50 -1.58
CA ILE A 81 -3.08 -14.88 -1.63
C ILE A 81 -4.27 -15.85 -1.67
N TRP A 82 -5.23 -15.68 -0.76
CA TRP A 82 -6.38 -16.58 -0.70
C TRP A 82 -7.26 -16.48 -1.94
N SER A 83 -7.50 -15.28 -2.45
CA SER A 83 -8.26 -15.06 -3.68
C SER A 83 -7.57 -15.72 -4.88
N LEU A 84 -6.24 -15.62 -4.98
CA LEU A 84 -5.47 -16.24 -6.04
C LEU A 84 -5.52 -17.77 -5.94
N LEU A 85 -5.35 -18.34 -4.75
CA LEU A 85 -5.47 -19.77 -4.51
C LEU A 85 -6.86 -20.29 -4.87
N ALA A 86 -7.91 -19.59 -4.42
CA ALA A 86 -9.29 -19.96 -4.75
C ALA A 86 -9.53 -19.97 -6.25
N ARG A 87 -8.90 -19.05 -7.01
CA ARG A 87 -9.00 -19.04 -8.48
C ARG A 87 -8.20 -20.17 -9.12
N ILE A 88 -6.95 -20.39 -8.71
CA ILE A 88 -6.07 -21.43 -9.29
C ILE A 88 -6.67 -22.83 -9.08
N PHE A 89 -7.24 -23.09 -7.90
CA PHE A 89 -7.83 -24.38 -7.56
C PHE A 89 -9.34 -24.47 -7.83
N ASN A 90 -9.95 -23.43 -8.42
CA ASN A 90 -11.39 -23.34 -8.63
C ASN A 90 -12.20 -23.66 -7.36
N TRP A 91 -11.81 -23.10 -6.22
CA TRP A 91 -12.52 -23.29 -4.96
C TRP A 91 -13.87 -22.59 -4.97
N GLU A 92 -14.92 -23.38 -4.84
CA GLU A 92 -16.29 -22.92 -4.73
C GLU A 92 -16.85 -23.13 -3.31
N GLY A 93 -18.01 -22.52 -3.04
CA GLY A 93 -18.72 -22.69 -1.77
C GLY A 93 -17.92 -22.21 -0.55
N LEU A 94 -17.81 -23.08 0.46
CA LEU A 94 -17.25 -22.75 1.78
C LEU A 94 -15.80 -22.25 1.73
N LEU A 95 -14.98 -22.76 0.81
CA LEU A 95 -13.57 -22.38 0.67
C LEU A 95 -13.38 -20.96 0.12
N ARG A 96 -14.44 -20.33 -0.39
CA ARG A 96 -14.44 -18.93 -0.84
C ARG A 96 -14.71 -17.94 0.30
N TYR A 97 -15.30 -18.38 1.41
CA TYR A 97 -15.66 -17.49 2.52
C TYR A 97 -14.50 -16.76 3.21
N PRO A 98 -13.30 -17.36 3.36
CA PRO A 98 -12.17 -16.67 3.97
C PRO A 98 -11.77 -15.38 3.23
N ILE A 99 -12.08 -15.27 1.93
CA ILE A 99 -11.91 -14.02 1.16
C ILE A 99 -12.69 -12.87 1.83
N TYR A 100 -13.96 -13.10 2.16
CA TYR A 100 -14.81 -12.09 2.78
C TYR A 100 -14.35 -11.74 4.20
N LEU A 101 -13.80 -12.72 4.93
CA LEU A 101 -13.23 -12.48 6.26
C LEU A 101 -11.98 -11.60 6.16
N PHE A 102 -11.03 -11.93 5.29
CA PHE A 102 -9.79 -11.15 5.14
C PHE A 102 -10.05 -9.73 4.65
N ILE A 103 -10.96 -9.55 3.68
CA ILE A 103 -11.27 -8.19 3.19
C ILE A 103 -11.99 -7.37 4.26
N THR A 104 -12.87 -7.97 5.06
CA THR A 104 -13.57 -7.28 6.16
C THR A 104 -12.57 -6.81 7.21
N ILE A 105 -11.66 -7.68 7.65
CA ILE A 105 -10.59 -7.31 8.59
C ILE A 105 -9.71 -6.21 7.99
N SER A 106 -9.38 -6.30 6.69
CA SER A 106 -8.59 -5.27 6.00
C SER A 106 -9.29 -3.92 6.05
N TYR A 107 -10.60 -3.85 5.78
CA TYR A 107 -11.36 -2.61 5.87
C TYR A 107 -11.40 -2.03 7.29
N ILE A 108 -11.56 -2.88 8.31
CA ILE A 108 -11.55 -2.42 9.70
C ILE A 108 -10.20 -1.79 10.05
N ILE A 109 -9.09 -2.45 9.71
CA ILE A 109 -7.74 -1.93 9.95
C ILE A 109 -7.48 -0.68 9.11
N PHE A 110 -7.98 -0.64 7.87
CA PHE A 110 -7.83 0.51 6.98
C PHE A 110 -8.53 1.74 7.55
N VAL A 111 -9.78 1.62 8.02
CA VAL A 111 -10.51 2.72 8.67
C VAL A 111 -9.77 3.22 9.91
N TYR A 112 -9.29 2.30 10.74
CA TYR A 112 -8.48 2.65 11.91
C TYR A 112 -7.18 3.37 11.54
N THR A 113 -6.53 2.93 10.48
CA THR A 113 -5.30 3.53 9.95
C THR A 113 -5.57 4.92 9.36
N ALA A 114 -6.66 5.10 8.63
CA ALA A 114 -7.10 6.39 8.10
C ALA A 114 -7.40 7.39 9.21
N TYR A 115 -8.04 6.94 10.30
CA TYR A 115 -8.24 7.76 11.50
C TYR A 115 -6.91 8.23 12.12
N LYS A 116 -5.91 7.35 12.21
CA LYS A 116 -4.57 7.74 12.67
C LYS A 116 -3.88 8.71 11.73
N MET A 117 -4.02 8.53 10.41
CA MET A 117 -3.50 9.46 9.41
C MET A 117 -4.09 10.86 9.58
N HIS A 118 -5.40 10.94 9.84
CA HIS A 118 -6.06 12.21 10.10
C HIS A 118 -5.49 12.90 11.35
N LYS A 119 -5.31 12.17 12.46
CA LYS A 119 -4.66 12.72 13.67
C LYS A 119 -3.25 13.23 13.41
N LEU A 120 -2.44 12.46 12.67
CA LEU A 120 -1.12 12.90 12.23
C LEU A 120 -1.18 14.18 11.40
N GLY A 121 -2.15 14.27 10.48
CA GLY A 121 -2.34 15.46 9.65
C GLY A 121 -2.61 16.72 10.48
N VAL A 122 -3.37 16.58 11.57
CA VAL A 122 -3.64 17.64 12.54
C VAL A 122 -2.38 17.99 13.34
N GLU A 123 -1.68 16.99 13.88
CA GLU A 123 -0.49 17.15 14.74
C GLU A 123 0.71 17.76 14.02
N PHE A 124 1.00 17.31 12.79
CA PHE A 124 2.19 17.73 12.03
C PHE A 124 1.99 19.01 11.19
N GLY A 125 0.90 19.75 11.41
CA GLY A 125 0.78 21.13 10.95
C GLY A 125 0.21 21.36 9.56
N PHE A 126 -0.44 20.38 8.92
CA PHE A 126 -1.21 20.65 7.70
C PHE A 126 -2.32 21.68 7.96
N GLN A 127 -2.85 21.70 9.17
CA GLN A 127 -3.91 22.63 9.57
C GLN A 127 -3.39 24.05 9.80
N SER A 128 -2.19 24.23 10.38
CA SER A 128 -1.60 25.56 10.57
C SER A 128 -1.16 26.18 9.24
N GLN A 129 -0.59 25.37 8.34
CA GLN A 129 -0.23 25.79 6.97
C GLN A 129 -1.47 26.11 6.13
N ALA A 130 -2.51 25.27 6.16
CA ALA A 130 -3.78 25.54 5.47
C ALA A 130 -4.46 26.82 5.98
N THR A 131 -4.41 27.07 7.28
CA THR A 131 -4.98 28.28 7.90
C THR A 131 -4.20 29.54 7.48
N ALA A 132 -2.87 29.46 7.40
CA ALA A 132 -2.03 30.55 6.89
C ALA A 132 -2.32 30.87 5.40
N ILE A 133 -2.48 29.84 4.56
CA ILE A 133 -2.86 29.99 3.15
C ILE A 133 -4.24 30.64 3.01
N LYS A 134 -5.22 30.19 3.79
CA LYS A 134 -6.58 30.75 3.80
C LYS A 134 -6.60 32.22 4.24
N LYS A 135 -5.78 32.60 5.23
CA LYS A 135 -5.59 34.00 5.64
C LYS A 135 -4.99 34.86 4.51
N ARG A 136 -3.99 34.37 3.79
CA ARG A 136 -3.37 35.09 2.65
C ARG A 136 -4.33 35.24 1.47
N LEU A 137 -5.14 34.22 1.16
CA LEU A 137 -6.17 34.28 0.11
C LEU A 137 -7.28 35.28 0.43
N LYS A 138 -7.75 35.35 1.69
CA LYS A 138 -8.74 36.35 2.12
C LYS A 138 -8.21 37.79 1.99
N LYS A 139 -6.91 38.00 2.26
CA LYS A 139 -6.23 39.30 2.13
C LYS A 139 -6.00 39.77 0.69
N ARG A 140 -6.15 38.90 -0.32
CA ARG A 140 -6.03 39.26 -1.75
C ARG A 140 -7.39 39.52 -2.43
N LYS A 141 -8.50 39.18 -1.76
CA LYS A 141 -9.87 39.41 -2.26
C LYS A 141 -10.47 40.74 -1.78
N HIS A 142 -9.79 41.41 -0.85
CA HIS A 142 -10.01 42.80 -0.46
C HIS A 142 -8.80 43.60 -0.89
#